data_AF-A0A150QXB5-F1
#
_entry.id   AF-A0A150QXB5-F1
#
_cell.length_a   1.000
_cell.length_b   1.000
_cell.length_c   1.000
_cell.angle_alpha   90.00
_cell.angle_beta   90.00
_cell.angle_gamma   90.00
#
_symmetry.space_group_name_H-M   'P 1'
#
loop_
_entity.id
_entity.type
_entity.pdbx_description
1 polymer ?
#
loop_
_entity_poly.entity_id
_entity_poly.type
_entity_poly.pdbx_seq_one_letter_code
_entity_poly.pdbx_strand_id
1 'polypeptide(L)'
;MAKLLDLITNIDQLDREDVICAKPEWHPDSEARVFRLTEDCRVPDEATSLGYKYFLEVDIIRQVLEEFRSRPDASINEKCERIIHYATYDA
;
A
#
# COMPACT_ATOMS: atom_id res chain seq x y z
N MET A 1 -6.61 -13.03 -6.75
CA MET A 1 -6.16 -12.09 -5.70
C MET A 1 -6.10 -10.68 -6.27
N ALA A 2 -6.18 -9.65 -5.41
CA ALA A 2 -6.06 -8.26 -5.85
C ALA A 2 -4.59 -7.89 -6.10
N LYS A 3 -4.34 -6.92 -6.99
CA LYS A 3 -3.01 -6.37 -7.20
C LYS A 3 -2.80 -5.14 -6.33
N LEU A 4 -1.54 -4.82 -6.04
CA LEU A 4 -1.18 -3.61 -5.31
C LEU A 4 -1.75 -2.35 -5.99
N LEU A 5 -1.66 -2.27 -7.32
CA LEU A 5 -2.20 -1.16 -8.10
C LEU A 5 -3.72 -0.99 -7.91
N ASP A 6 -4.49 -2.08 -7.87
CA ASP A 6 -5.95 -2.03 -7.66
C ASP A 6 -6.30 -1.46 -6.28
N LEU A 7 -5.55 -1.84 -5.25
CA LEU A 7 -5.75 -1.35 -3.88
C LEU A 7 -5.37 0.13 -3.75
N ILE A 8 -4.28 0.55 -4.37
CA ILE A 8 -3.86 1.96 -4.40
C ILE A 8 -4.87 2.81 -5.20
N THR A 9 -5.45 2.27 -6.27
CA THR A 9 -6.50 2.96 -7.03
C THR A 9 -7.72 3.25 -6.16
N ASN A 10 -8.07 2.33 -5.27
CA ASN A 10 -9.23 2.43 -4.39
C ASN A 10 -8.84 2.86 -2.96
N ILE A 11 -7.69 3.51 -2.77
CA ILE A 11 -7.15 3.87 -1.45
C ILE A 11 -8.10 4.74 -0.62
N ASP A 12 -8.96 5.52 -1.26
CA ASP A 12 -9.97 6.38 -0.60
C ASP A 12 -11.10 5.56 0.05
N GLN A 13 -11.33 4.33 -0.43
CA GLN A 13 -12.34 3.41 0.12
C GLN A 13 -11.82 2.61 1.33
N LEU A 14 -10.51 2.61 1.57
CA LEU A 14 -9.89 1.91 2.68
C LEU A 14 -9.93 2.75 3.97
N ASP A 15 -9.90 2.11 5.13
CA ASP A 15 -9.77 2.83 6.39
C ASP A 15 -8.33 3.35 6.57
N ARG A 16 -8.14 4.43 7.33
CA ARG A 16 -6.78 4.93 7.62
C ARG A 16 -5.98 3.96 8.46
N GLU A 17 -6.65 3.18 9.31
CA GLU A 17 -6.06 2.15 10.17
C GLU A 17 -5.76 0.84 9.43
N ASP A 18 -6.12 0.74 8.16
CA ASP A 18 -5.82 -0.41 7.34
C ASP A 18 -4.35 -0.41 6.87
N VAL A 19 -3.84 -1.61 6.62
CA VAL A 19 -2.52 -1.86 6.05
C VAL A 19 -2.64 -2.73 4.80
N ILE A 20 -2.04 -2.28 3.70
CA ILE A 20 -1.90 -3.07 2.48
C ILE A 20 -0.65 -3.93 2.60
N CYS A 21 -0.83 -5.24 2.60
CA CYS A 21 0.26 -6.22 2.64
C CYS A 21 0.50 -6.78 1.24
N ALA A 22 1.75 -6.79 0.77
CA ALA A 22 2.11 -7.29 -0.57
C ALA A 22 3.20 -8.39 -0.54
N LYS A 23 3.16 -9.23 -1.56
CA LYS A 23 4.11 -10.34 -1.79
C LYS A 23 5.50 -9.81 -2.21
N PRO A 24 6.56 -10.64 -2.08
CA PRO A 24 7.94 -10.25 -2.36
C PRO A 24 8.22 -9.74 -3.79
N GLU A 25 7.38 -10.07 -4.77
CA GLU A 25 7.48 -9.58 -6.14
C GLU A 25 7.07 -8.09 -6.22
N TRP A 26 7.84 -7.19 -5.60
CA TRP A 26 7.50 -5.79 -5.30
C TRP A 26 7.40 -4.88 -6.54
N HIS A 27 6.19 -4.80 -7.10
CA HIS A 27 5.86 -4.02 -8.29
C HIS A 27 4.33 -3.74 -8.32
N PRO A 28 3.80 -2.91 -9.23
CA PRO A 28 2.37 -2.58 -9.25
C PRO A 28 1.43 -3.81 -9.36
N ASP A 29 1.83 -4.82 -10.12
CA ASP A 29 1.11 -6.09 -10.24
C ASP A 29 1.33 -7.09 -9.08
N SER A 30 2.07 -6.73 -8.01
CA SER A 30 2.26 -7.62 -6.86
C SER A 30 0.91 -8.07 -6.33
N GLU A 31 0.81 -9.35 -5.96
CA GLU A 31 -0.32 -9.79 -5.16
C GLU A 31 -0.33 -9.04 -3.82
N ALA A 32 -1.46 -8.41 -3.52
CA ALA A 32 -1.64 -7.61 -2.33
C ALA A 32 -3.02 -7.85 -1.69
N ARG A 33 -3.11 -7.57 -0.40
CA ARG A 33 -4.35 -7.70 0.37
C ARG A 33 -4.37 -6.69 1.51
N VAL A 34 -5.55 -6.19 1.82
CA VAL A 34 -5.79 -5.28 2.94
C VAL A 34 -5.99 -6.10 4.21
N PHE A 35 -5.32 -5.70 5.28
CA PHE A 35 -5.50 -6.20 6.63
C PHE A 35 -5.77 -5.02 7.56
N ARG A 36 -6.46 -5.28 8.67
CA ARG A 36 -6.57 -4.30 9.75
C ARG A 36 -5.41 -4.49 10.72
N LEU A 37 -4.82 -3.40 11.18
CA LEU A 37 -3.85 -3.45 12.26
C LEU A 37 -4.50 -4.04 13.53
N THR A 38 -3.70 -4.76 14.32
CA THR A 38 -4.12 -5.24 15.64
C THR A 38 -4.27 -4.07 16.61
N GLU A 39 -4.87 -4.31 17.78
CA GLU A 39 -5.00 -3.30 18.85
C GLU A 39 -3.65 -2.73 19.32
N ASP A 40 -2.54 -3.44 19.05
CA ASP A 40 -1.17 -3.01 19.34
C ASP A 40 -0.51 -2.28 18.15
N CYS A 41 -1.30 -1.86 17.16
CA CYS A 41 -0.85 -1.23 15.91
C CYS A 41 0.15 -2.10 15.12
N ARG A 42 -0.02 -3.43 15.13
CA ARG A 42 0.85 -4.35 14.38
C ARG A 42 0.11 -5.04 13.25
N VAL A 43 0.84 -5.46 12.23
CA VAL A 43 0.30 -6.33 11.19
C VAL A 43 -0.06 -7.69 11.80
N PRO A 44 -1.25 -8.25 11.53
CA PRO A 44 -1.63 -9.56 12.06
C PRO A 44 -0.69 -10.66 11.53
N ASP A 45 -0.38 -11.65 12.38
CA ASP A 45 0.48 -12.80 12.02
C ASP A 45 -0.06 -13.60 10.82
N GLU A 46 -1.36 -13.52 10.55
CA GLU A 46 -1.98 -14.09 9.35
C GLU A 46 -1.33 -13.54 8.07
N ALA A 47 -1.02 -12.24 7.99
CA ALA A 47 -0.41 -11.67 6.80
C ALA A 47 0.98 -12.27 6.55
N THR A 48 1.80 -12.40 7.60
CA THR A 48 3.12 -13.03 7.51
C THR A 48 3.03 -14.52 7.19
N SER A 49 2.05 -15.24 7.77
CA SER A 49 1.80 -16.66 7.52
C SER A 49 1.35 -16.92 6.07
N LEU A 50 0.61 -15.98 5.49
CA LEU A 50 0.24 -16.00 4.08
C LEU A 50 1.40 -15.59 3.16
N GLY A 51 2.55 -15.19 3.68
CA GLY A 51 3.76 -14.89 2.90
C GLY A 51 3.84 -13.47 2.35
N TYR A 52 3.04 -12.54 2.89
CA TYR A 52 3.22 -11.11 2.62
C TYR A 52 4.45 -10.60 3.36
N LYS A 53 5.23 -9.74 2.69
CA LYS A 53 6.53 -9.24 3.21
C LYS A 53 6.65 -7.73 3.23
N TYR A 54 5.85 -7.04 2.44
CA TYR A 54 5.78 -5.58 2.44
C TYR A 54 4.48 -5.14 3.09
N PHE A 55 4.56 -4.09 3.88
CA PHE A 55 3.44 -3.55 4.65
C PHE A 55 3.37 -2.05 4.38
N LEU A 56 2.23 -1.59 3.90
CA LEU A 56 1.99 -0.18 3.58
C LEU A 56 0.77 0.31 4.34
N GLU A 57 0.99 1.19 5.31
CA GLU A 57 -0.11 1.82 6.04
C GLU A 57 -0.89 2.77 5.11
N VAL A 58 -2.22 2.68 5.15
CA VAL A 58 -3.07 3.51 4.29
C VAL A 58 -2.89 5.00 4.57
N ASP A 59 -2.69 5.40 5.83
CA ASP A 59 -2.44 6.80 6.18
C ASP A 59 -1.14 7.32 5.54
N ILE A 60 -0.06 6.54 5.58
CA ILE A 60 1.23 6.89 4.94
C ILE A 60 1.09 6.96 3.42
N ILE A 61 0.41 5.98 2.80
CA ILE A 61 0.16 6.02 1.36
C ILE A 61 -0.57 7.31 0.99
N ARG A 62 -1.60 7.70 1.75
CA ARG A 62 -2.35 8.93 1.49
C ARG A 62 -1.48 10.17 1.58
N GLN A 63 -0.59 10.25 2.57
CA GLN A 63 0.38 11.34 2.71
C GLN A 63 1.30 11.44 1.49
N VAL A 64 1.87 10.32 1.02
CA VAL A 64 2.70 10.28 -0.20
C VAL A 64 1.88 10.71 -1.42
N LEU A 65 0.61 10.32 -1.50
CA LEU A 65 -0.27 10.72 -2.58
C LEU A 65 -0.66 12.22 -2.55
N GLU A 66 -0.49 12.92 -1.42
CA GLU A 66 -0.73 14.36 -1.35
C GLU A 66 0.26 15.15 -2.24
N GLU A 67 1.47 14.62 -2.47
CA GLU A 67 2.45 15.22 -3.39
C GLU A 67 1.89 15.35 -4.82
N PHE A 68 1.00 14.44 -5.21
CA PHE A 68 0.36 14.42 -6.53
C PHE A 68 -0.87 15.34 -6.63
N ARG A 69 -1.28 16.03 -5.56
CA ARG A 69 -2.37 17.04 -5.65
C ARG A 69 -2.03 18.15 -6.64
N SER A 70 -0.75 18.52 -6.73
CA SER A 70 -0.24 19.52 -7.68
C SER A 70 -0.01 18.95 -9.09
N ARG A 71 -0.18 17.63 -9.29
CA ARG A 71 -0.01 16.91 -10.56
C ARG A 71 -1.21 15.97 -10.81
N PRO A 72 -2.41 16.51 -11.07
CA PRO A 72 -3.63 15.71 -11.25
C PRO A 72 -3.56 14.75 -12.45
N ASP A 73 -2.68 15.04 -13.40
CA ASP A 73 -2.46 14.27 -14.64
C ASP A 73 -1.61 13.00 -14.41
N ALA A 74 -1.05 12.83 -13.21
CA ALA A 74 -0.22 11.69 -12.88
C ALA A 74 -1.03 10.39 -12.95
N SER A 75 -0.55 9.48 -13.80
CA SER A 75 -1.12 8.14 -13.96
C SER A 75 -1.10 7.36 -12.66
N ILE A 76 -2.06 6.45 -12.50
CA ILE A 76 -2.12 5.59 -11.31
C ILE A 76 -0.87 4.71 -11.15
N ASN A 77 -0.26 4.30 -12.27
CA ASN A 77 1.00 3.57 -12.25
C ASN A 77 2.14 4.42 -11.67
N GLU A 78 2.26 5.69 -12.07
CA GLU A 78 3.27 6.61 -11.54
C GLU A 78 3.10 6.82 -10.03
N LYS A 79 1.86 6.96 -9.57
CA LYS A 79 1.52 7.04 -8.15
C LYS A 79 1.93 5.76 -7.40
N CYS A 80 1.60 4.60 -7.94
CA CYS A 80 1.96 3.30 -7.37
C CYS A 80 3.49 3.11 -7.30
N GLU A 81 4.22 3.44 -8.37
CA GLU A 81 5.67 3.38 -8.40
C GLU A 81 6.31 4.32 -7.37
N ARG A 82 5.75 5.51 -7.17
CA ARG A 82 6.20 6.45 -6.13
C ARG A 82 6.00 5.90 -4.72
N ILE A 83 4.88 5.22 -4.45
CA ILE A 83 4.61 4.56 -3.16
C ILE A 83 5.62 3.43 -2.92
N ILE A 84 5.83 2.57 -3.93
CA ILE A 84 6.81 1.49 -3.89
C ILE A 84 8.20 2.05 -3.61
N HIS A 85 8.57 3.14 -4.30
CA HIS A 85 9.84 3.83 -4.09
C HIS A 85 9.95 4.39 -2.66
N TYR A 86 8.94 5.11 -2.19
CA TYR A 86 8.91 5.65 -0.83
C TYR A 86 9.13 4.55 0.22
N ALA A 87 8.36 3.46 0.13
CA ALA A 87 8.46 2.34 1.05
C ALA A 87 9.78 1.55 0.97
N THR A 88 10.53 1.70 -0.12
CA THR A 88 11.83 1.01 -0.30
C THR A 88 12.99 1.83 0.24
N TYR A 89 12.91 3.17 0.18
CA TYR A 89 14.06 4.05 0.43
C TYR A 89 13.88 5.04 1.58
N ASP A 90 12.65 5.38 1.94
CA ASP A 90 12.33 6.51 2.82
C ASP A 90 11.54 6.11 4.08
N ALA A 91 10.94 4.91 4.08
CA ALA A 91 10.15 4.36 5.20
C ALA A 91 10.99 3.55 6.19
#